data_AF-Q1G5Q9-F1
#
_entry.id   AF-Q1G5Q9-F1
#
_cell.length_a   1.000
_cell.length_b   1.000
_cell.length_c   1.000
_cell.angle_alpha   90.00
_cell.angle_beta   90.00
_cell.angle_gamma   90.00
#
_symmetry.space_group_name_H-M   'P 1'
#
loop_
_entity.id
_entity.type
_entity.pdbx_description
1 polymer ?
#
loop_
_entity_poly.entity_id
_entity_poly.type
_entity_poly.pdbx_seq_one_letter_code
_entity_poly.pdbx_strand_id
1 'polypeptide(L)'
;CATSSTLTQQEIRCLESKLVRYFSELLLAKMRLNERIPANGLLPHATGNELRQWLRVVGLSQESLSICLSRLSTLEQSLRLSDDEIRQMLADQQPKHGQREGEELRRLTKAMQNLRKCMESLESGTAAVNNDPEQWH
;
A
#
# COMPACT_ATOMS: atom_id res chain seq x y z
N CYS A 1 17.70 15.45 3.36
CA CYS A 1 17.35 16.27 2.18
C CYS A 1 16.41 17.39 2.60
N ALA A 2 16.57 18.61 2.10
CA ALA A 2 15.59 19.68 2.34
C ALA A 2 14.32 19.37 1.52
N THR A 3 13.30 18.81 2.17
CA THR A 3 12.00 18.44 1.60
C THR A 3 11.13 19.65 1.24
N SER A 4 11.59 20.86 1.53
CA SER A 4 10.92 22.12 1.19
C SER A 4 11.19 22.61 -0.24
N SER A 5 12.15 22.01 -0.95
CA SER A 5 12.39 22.33 -2.36
C SER A 5 11.32 21.71 -3.25
N THR A 6 10.72 22.50 -4.12
CA THR A 6 9.68 22.08 -5.08
C THR A 6 10.15 20.92 -5.96
N LEU A 7 11.42 20.94 -6.38
CA LEU A 7 12.03 19.86 -7.16
C LEU A 7 12.06 18.56 -6.36
N THR A 8 12.54 18.59 -5.11
CA THR A 8 12.60 17.43 -4.24
C THR A 8 11.21 16.84 -4.00
N GLN A 9 10.18 17.68 -3.80
CA GLN A 9 8.80 17.19 -3.66
C GLN A 9 8.26 16.57 -4.95
N GLN A 10 8.59 17.12 -6.11
CA GLN A 10 8.19 16.53 -7.38
C GLN A 10 8.82 15.15 -7.61
N GLU A 11 10.10 14.99 -7.26
CA GLU A 11 10.80 13.71 -7.34
C GLU A 11 10.21 12.69 -6.36
N ILE A 12 9.89 13.11 -5.13
CA ILE A 12 9.19 12.28 -4.13
C ILE A 12 7.85 11.80 -4.70
N ARG A 13 7.01 12.71 -5.20
CA ARG A 13 5.69 12.37 -5.80
C ARG A 13 5.81 11.42 -7.00
N CYS A 14 6.82 11.63 -7.84
CA CYS A 14 7.11 10.73 -8.96
C CYS A 14 7.49 9.32 -8.50
N LEU A 15 8.33 9.21 -7.46
CA LEU A 15 8.73 7.92 -6.90
C LEU A 15 7.55 7.22 -6.20
N GLU A 16 6.76 7.95 -5.42
CA GLU A 16 5.55 7.43 -4.78
C GLU A 16 4.56 6.88 -5.80
N SER A 17 4.34 7.60 -6.91
CA SER A 17 3.49 7.15 -8.02
C SER A 17 3.99 5.86 -8.68
N LYS A 18 5.31 5.74 -8.90
CA LYS A 18 5.93 4.51 -9.42
C LYS A 18 5.78 3.34 -8.45
N LEU A 19 5.91 3.57 -7.15
CA LEU A 19 5.74 2.54 -6.13
C LEU A 19 4.30 2.01 -6.12
N VAL A 20 3.28 2.88 -6.09
CA VAL A 20 1.87 2.47 -6.18
C VAL A 20 1.64 1.58 -7.39
N ARG A 21 2.19 1.97 -8.55
CA ARG A 21 2.08 1.19 -9.78
C ARG A 21 2.77 -0.18 -9.69
N TYR A 22 4.02 -0.24 -9.23
CA TYR A 22 4.76 -1.51 -9.14
C TYR A 22 4.11 -2.48 -8.16
N PHE A 23 3.63 -2.00 -7.02
CA PHE A 23 2.88 -2.85 -6.09
C PHE A 23 1.57 -3.34 -6.73
N SER A 24 0.87 -2.50 -7.50
CA SER A 24 -0.35 -2.92 -8.21
C SER A 24 -0.07 -3.97 -9.28
N GLU A 25 0.95 -3.77 -10.11
CA GLU A 25 1.36 -4.74 -11.15
C GLU A 25 1.81 -6.07 -10.53
N LEU A 26 2.56 -6.02 -9.43
CA LEU A 26 2.99 -7.20 -8.67
C LEU A 26 1.80 -8.01 -8.16
N LEU A 27 0.81 -7.34 -7.55
CA LEU A 27 -0.39 -7.98 -7.02
C LEU A 27 -1.23 -8.62 -8.12
N LEU A 28 -1.44 -7.93 -9.24
CA LEU A 28 -2.17 -8.47 -10.38
C LEU A 28 -1.46 -9.67 -11.01
N ALA A 29 -0.14 -9.58 -11.17
CA ALA A 29 0.66 -10.71 -11.67
C ALA A 29 0.54 -11.90 -10.72
N LYS A 30 0.64 -11.68 -9.41
CA LYS A 30 0.51 -12.72 -8.39
C LYS A 30 -0.88 -13.35 -8.37
N MET A 31 -1.95 -12.57 -8.49
CA MET A 31 -3.32 -13.08 -8.60
C MET A 31 -3.48 -13.99 -9.83
N ARG A 32 -3.03 -13.53 -11.01
CA ARG A 32 -3.09 -14.31 -12.26
C ARG A 32 -2.25 -15.59 -12.20
N LEU A 33 -1.09 -15.54 -11.55
CA LEU A 33 -0.25 -16.73 -11.35
C LEU A 33 -0.94 -17.74 -10.43
N ASN A 34 -1.59 -17.29 -9.36
CA ASN A 34 -2.29 -18.16 -8.42
C ASN A 34 -3.53 -18.83 -9.05
N GLU A 35 -4.18 -18.19 -10.04
CA GLU A 35 -5.24 -18.78 -10.85
C GLU A 35 -4.73 -19.86 -11.82
N ARG A 36 -3.50 -19.71 -12.33
CA ARG A 36 -2.91 -20.61 -13.34
C ARG A 36 -2.15 -21.78 -12.72
N ILE A 37 -1.60 -21.59 -11.54
CA ILE A 37 -0.88 -22.60 -10.77
C ILE A 37 -1.41 -22.45 -9.34
N PRO A 38 -2.33 -23.31 -8.88
CA PRO A 38 -2.74 -23.32 -7.48
C PRO A 38 -1.50 -23.70 -6.65
N ALA A 39 -0.77 -22.69 -6.19
CA ALA A 39 0.47 -22.86 -5.47
C ALA A 39 0.12 -23.31 -4.05
N ASN A 40 -0.09 -24.62 -3.90
CA ASN A 40 -0.04 -25.33 -2.63
C ASN A 40 1.39 -25.22 -2.06
N GLY A 41 1.78 -24.03 -1.58
CA GLY A 41 3.01 -23.79 -0.83
C GLY A 41 4.31 -23.62 -1.63
N LEU A 42 4.28 -23.52 -2.97
CA LEU A 42 5.51 -23.45 -3.79
C LEU A 42 6.16 -22.06 -3.90
N LEU A 43 5.50 -20.99 -3.42
CA LEU A 43 6.08 -19.65 -3.35
C LEU A 43 6.19 -19.16 -1.89
N PRO A 44 7.03 -19.78 -1.04
CA PRO A 44 7.17 -19.44 0.38
C PRO A 44 7.69 -18.02 0.64
N HIS A 45 8.14 -17.30 -0.40
CA HIS A 45 8.71 -15.96 -0.29
C HIS A 45 7.77 -14.84 -0.76
N ALA A 46 6.61 -15.17 -1.36
CA ALA A 46 5.82 -14.22 -2.14
C ALA A 46 4.56 -13.69 -1.42
N THR A 47 4.32 -14.03 -0.15
CA THR A 47 3.03 -13.72 0.48
C THR A 47 3.08 -12.70 1.62
N GLY A 48 4.22 -12.55 2.32
CA GLY A 48 4.31 -11.63 3.47
C GLY A 48 5.30 -10.48 3.35
N ASN A 49 6.26 -10.55 2.41
CA ASN A 49 7.30 -9.51 2.30
C ASN A 49 6.74 -8.23 1.69
N GLU A 50 5.85 -8.36 0.70
CA GLU A 50 5.24 -7.22 0.01
C GLU A 50 4.43 -6.36 0.97
N LEU A 51 3.67 -6.97 1.89
CA LEU A 51 2.91 -6.25 2.90
C LEU A 51 3.84 -5.41 3.77
N ARG A 52 4.92 -6.00 4.30
CA ARG A 52 5.88 -5.28 5.14
C ARG A 52 6.55 -4.14 4.37
N GLN A 53 6.94 -4.37 3.12
CA GLN A 53 7.56 -3.35 2.27
C GLN A 53 6.58 -2.20 1.99
N TRP A 54 5.33 -2.51 1.66
CA TRP A 54 4.28 -1.52 1.43
C TRP A 54 4.04 -0.63 2.65
N LEU A 55 3.86 -1.24 3.83
CA LEU A 55 3.65 -0.48 5.08
C LEU A 55 4.83 0.44 5.41
N ARG A 56 6.07 0.04 5.05
CA ARG A 56 7.25 0.90 5.18
C ARG A 56 7.23 2.06 4.17
N VAL A 57 6.83 1.81 2.93
CA VAL A 57 6.68 2.85 1.89
C VAL A 57 5.65 3.90 2.31
N VAL A 58 4.53 3.47 2.88
CA VAL A 58 3.50 4.37 3.45
C VAL A 58 4.05 5.23 4.60
N GLY A 59 5.15 4.80 5.21
CA GLY A 59 5.83 5.53 6.28
C GLY A 59 5.15 5.36 7.63
N LEU A 60 4.64 4.16 7.92
CA LEU A 60 4.15 3.80 9.24
C LEU A 60 5.29 3.62 10.24
N SER A 61 5.02 3.97 11.50
CA SER A 61 5.91 3.66 12.63
C SER A 61 6.06 2.15 12.83
N GLN A 62 7.11 1.74 13.53
CA GLN A 62 7.38 0.33 13.83
C GLN A 62 6.26 -0.30 14.69
N GLU A 63 5.59 0.49 15.52
CA GLU A 63 4.45 0.07 16.33
C GLU A 63 3.24 -0.24 15.43
N SER A 64 2.80 0.75 14.64
CA SER A 64 1.70 0.61 13.67
C SER A 64 1.96 -0.53 12.67
N LEU A 65 3.20 -0.68 12.20
CA LEU A 65 3.61 -1.77 11.32
C LEU A 65 3.46 -3.13 12.01
N SER A 66 3.83 -3.26 13.28
CA SER A 66 3.73 -4.52 14.02
C SER A 66 2.25 -4.90 14.28
N ILE A 67 1.39 -3.91 14.52
CA ILE A 67 -0.07 -4.12 14.64
C ILE A 67 -0.66 -4.62 13.33
N CYS A 68 -0.31 -3.98 12.20
CA CYS A 68 -0.76 -4.44 10.89
C CYS A 68 -0.28 -5.86 10.59
N LEU A 69 1.00 -6.17 10.83
CA LEU A 69 1.58 -7.50 10.54
C LEU A 69 1.09 -8.61 11.48
N SER A 70 0.53 -8.29 12.65
CA SER A 70 -0.07 -9.30 13.54
C SER A 70 -1.47 -9.71 13.10
N ARG A 71 -2.19 -8.81 12.40
CA ARG A 71 -3.56 -9.03 11.91
C ARG A 71 -3.64 -9.40 10.43
N LEU A 72 -2.65 -8.97 9.64
CA LEU A 72 -2.59 -9.16 8.20
C LEU A 72 -1.39 -10.02 7.83
N SER A 73 -1.66 -11.05 7.03
CA SER A 73 -0.63 -11.97 6.53
C SER A 73 -0.14 -11.59 5.13
N THR A 74 -1.00 -10.98 4.32
CA THR A 74 -0.67 -10.58 2.93
C THR A 74 -1.21 -9.21 2.57
N LEU A 75 -0.63 -8.60 1.52
CA LEU A 75 -1.05 -7.30 1.02
C LEU A 75 -2.44 -7.37 0.37
N GLU A 76 -2.78 -8.48 -0.28
CA GLU A 76 -4.12 -8.74 -0.83
C GLU A 76 -5.21 -8.76 0.24
N GLN A 77 -4.91 -9.35 1.41
CA GLN A 77 -5.85 -9.35 2.54
C GLN A 77 -6.17 -7.91 2.97
N SER A 78 -5.15 -7.05 3.03
CA SER A 78 -5.32 -5.66 3.43
C SER A 78 -6.16 -4.84 2.43
N LEU A 79 -6.11 -5.19 1.14
CA LEU A 79 -6.88 -4.51 0.09
C LEU A 79 -8.39 -4.78 0.17
N ARG A 80 -8.78 -5.91 0.75
CA ARG A 80 -10.18 -6.28 0.97
C ARG A 80 -10.82 -5.56 2.16
N LEU A 81 -10.01 -4.96 3.03
CA LEU A 81 -10.51 -4.20 4.17
C LEU A 81 -11.09 -2.87 3.73
N SER A 82 -12.25 -2.53 4.27
CA SER A 82 -12.81 -1.19 4.20
C SER A 82 -11.94 -0.18 4.97
N ASP A 83 -12.11 1.10 4.66
CA ASP A 83 -11.38 2.16 5.35
C ASP A 83 -11.68 2.15 6.86
N ASP A 84 -12.90 1.83 7.26
CA ASP A 84 -13.28 1.71 8.67
C ASP A 84 -12.64 0.50 9.35
N GLU A 85 -12.50 -0.63 8.68
CA GLU A 85 -11.75 -1.78 9.22
C GLU A 85 -10.27 -1.44 9.44
N ILE A 86 -9.66 -0.68 8.52
CA ILE A 86 -8.28 -0.18 8.69
C ILE A 86 -8.19 0.78 9.88
N ARG A 87 -9.19 1.66 10.06
CA ARG A 87 -9.27 2.56 11.22
C ARG A 87 -9.38 1.78 12.53
N GLN A 88 -10.30 0.81 12.62
CA GLN A 88 -10.49 -0.01 13.82
C GLN A 88 -9.23 -0.81 14.14
N MET A 89 -8.55 -1.33 13.12
CA MET A 89 -7.30 -2.08 13.27
C MET A 89 -6.21 -1.30 14.00
N LEU A 90 -6.07 -0.01 13.71
CA LEU A 90 -5.11 0.88 14.38
C LEU A 90 -5.67 1.48 15.67
N ALA A 91 -6.99 1.62 15.81
CA ALA A 91 -7.64 2.20 16.98
C ALA A 91 -7.72 1.24 18.19
N ASP A 92 -7.84 -0.07 17.97
CA ASP A 92 -8.04 -1.07 19.03
C ASP A 92 -6.82 -1.26 19.95
N GLN A 93 -5.63 -0.91 19.48
CA GLN A 93 -4.37 -1.30 20.13
C GLN A 93 -3.49 -0.12 20.53
N GLN A 94 -3.91 1.11 20.25
CA GLN A 94 -3.17 2.31 20.64
C GLN A 94 -3.98 3.23 21.55
N PRO A 95 -3.35 3.84 22.57
CA PRO A 95 -3.98 4.87 23.36
C PRO A 95 -4.39 6.02 22.44
N LYS A 96 -5.69 6.33 22.42
CA LYS A 96 -6.22 7.53 21.77
C LYS A 96 -5.44 8.75 22.29
N HIS A 97 -4.51 9.35 21.53
CA HIS A 97 -4.13 10.78 21.58
C HIS A 97 -2.74 11.11 21.00
N GLY A 98 -2.58 11.06 19.67
CA GLY A 98 -1.48 11.75 18.99
C GLY A 98 -1.83 12.28 17.60
N GLN A 99 -1.45 13.53 17.28
CA GLN A 99 -1.53 14.08 15.91
C GLN A 99 -0.82 13.18 14.88
N ARG A 100 0.29 12.55 15.29
CA ARG A 100 1.08 11.63 14.46
C ARG A 100 0.31 10.38 14.03
N GLU A 101 -0.57 9.84 14.87
CA GLU A 101 -1.34 8.62 14.60
C GLU A 101 -2.44 8.90 13.57
N GLY A 102 -3.09 10.06 13.69
CA GLY A 102 -4.04 10.54 12.68
C GLY A 102 -3.40 10.71 11.31
N GLU A 103 -2.14 11.15 11.25
CA GLU A 103 -1.38 11.25 10.00
C GLU A 103 -0.98 9.89 9.42
N GLU A 104 -0.59 8.91 10.25
CA GLU A 104 -0.28 7.55 9.82
C GLU A 104 -1.53 6.85 9.26
N LEU A 105 -2.65 6.96 9.96
CA LEU A 105 -3.93 6.42 9.52
C LEU A 105 -4.37 7.06 8.20
N ARG A 106 -4.29 8.39 8.09
CA ARG A 106 -4.63 9.11 6.85
C ARG A 106 -3.76 8.68 5.67
N ARG A 107 -2.44 8.56 5.89
CA ARG A 107 -1.49 8.08 4.86
C ARG A 107 -1.80 6.65 4.43
N LEU A 108 -2.04 5.76 5.38
CA LEU A 108 -2.38 4.37 5.08
C LEU A 108 -3.70 4.26 4.32
N THR A 109 -4.78 4.89 4.77
CA THR A 109 -6.07 4.86 4.08
C THR A 109 -5.95 5.39 2.65
N LYS A 110 -5.30 6.54 2.45
CA LYS A 110 -5.08 7.12 1.11
C LYS A 110 -4.23 6.19 0.23
N ALA A 111 -3.14 5.64 0.76
CA ALA A 111 -2.29 4.70 0.02
C ALA A 111 -3.06 3.44 -0.41
N MET A 112 -3.89 2.88 0.47
CA MET A 112 -4.72 1.71 0.16
C MET A 112 -5.79 2.02 -0.89
N GLN A 113 -6.43 3.20 -0.84
CA GLN A 113 -7.34 3.67 -1.88
C GLN A 113 -6.64 3.84 -3.24
N ASN A 114 -5.45 4.46 -3.24
CA ASN A 114 -4.65 4.63 -4.45
C ASN A 114 -4.24 3.28 -5.06
N LEU A 115 -3.83 2.33 -4.22
CA LEU A 115 -3.45 0.99 -4.65
C LEU A 115 -4.64 0.25 -5.29
N ARG A 116 -5.83 0.30 -4.67
CA ARG A 116 -7.08 -0.24 -5.26
C ARG A 116 -7.40 0.39 -6.61
N LYS A 117 -7.45 1.72 -6.68
CA LYS A 117 -7.77 2.45 -7.90
C LYS A 117 -6.76 2.20 -9.02
N CYS A 118 -5.48 2.04 -8.69
CA CYS A 118 -4.43 1.72 -9.65
C CYS A 118 -4.60 0.30 -10.21
N MET A 119 -4.86 -0.69 -9.35
CA MET A 119 -5.18 -2.06 -9.80
C MET A 119 -6.42 -2.08 -10.71
N GLU A 120 -7.52 -1.43 -10.32
CA GLU A 120 -8.74 -1.34 -11.14
C GLU A 120 -8.46 -0.71 -12.51
N SER A 121 -7.62 0.32 -12.56
CA SER A 121 -7.20 0.99 -13.81
C SER A 121 -6.32 0.10 -14.69
N LEU A 122 -5.43 -0.69 -14.08
CA LEU A 122 -4.57 -1.65 -14.78
C LEU A 122 -5.37 -2.85 -15.30
N GLU A 123 -6.36 -3.34 -14.55
CA GLU A 123 -7.26 -4.41 -14.98
C GLU A 123 -8.18 -3.97 -16.14
N SER A 124 -8.70 -2.74 -16.08
CA SER A 124 -9.56 -2.18 -17.12
C SER A 124 -8.81 -1.78 -18.39
N GLY A 125 -7.48 -1.85 -18.40
CA GLY A 125 -6.62 -1.41 -19.51
C GLY A 125 -6.64 0.12 -19.74
N THR A 126 -7.28 0.88 -18.85
CA THR A 126 -7.37 2.35 -18.91
C THR A 126 -6.16 3.05 -18.32
N ALA A 127 -5.30 2.31 -17.60
CA ALA A 127 -3.95 2.71 -17.26
C ALA A 127 -3.08 2.73 -18.53
N ALA A 128 -3.37 3.66 -19.44
CA ALA A 128 -2.36 4.18 -20.35
C ALA A 128 -1.16 4.64 -19.52
N VAL A 129 0.02 4.62 -20.14
CA VAL A 129 1.36 4.92 -19.63
C VAL A 129 1.49 6.34 -19.06
N ASN A 130 0.65 6.73 -18.12
CA ASN A 130 0.73 8.02 -17.47
C ASN A 130 1.61 7.84 -16.25
N ASN A 131 2.88 8.17 -16.42
CA ASN A 131 3.80 8.47 -15.33
C ASN A 131 3.48 9.86 -14.74
N ASP A 132 2.19 10.22 -14.66
CA ASP A 132 1.78 11.50 -14.14
C ASP A 132 1.99 11.50 -12.62
N PRO A 133 2.89 12.35 -12.10
CA PRO A 133 3.24 12.35 -10.68
C PRO A 133 2.14 12.94 -9.79
N GLU A 134 1.07 13.53 -10.34
CA GLU A 134 -0.06 14.07 -9.55
C GLU A 134 -1.25 13.11 -9.46
N GLN A 135 -1.27 12.04 -10.26
CA GLN A 135 -2.40 11.10 -10.34
C GLN A 135 -2.83 10.48 -9.00
N TRP A 136 -1.89 10.31 -8.06
CA TRP A 136 -2.11 9.61 -6.80
C TRP A 136 -1.99 10.50 -5.55
N HIS A 137 -1.76 11.81 -5.73
CA HIS A 137 -1.65 12.77 -4.63
C HIS A 137 -2.99 13.45 -4.35
#